data_AF-A0A2E8K0Q6-F1
#
_entry.id   AF-A0A2E8K0Q6-F1
#
_cell.length_a   1.000
_cell.length_b   1.000
_cell.length_c   1.000
_cell.angle_alpha   90.00
_cell.angle_beta   90.00
_cell.angle_gamma   90.00
#
_symmetry.space_group_name_H-M   'P 1'
#
loop_
_entity.id
_entity.type
_entity.pdbx_description
1 polymer ?
#
loop_
_entity_poly.entity_id
_entity_poly.type
_entity_poly.pdbx_seq_one_letter_code
_entity_poly.pdbx_strand_id
1 'polypeptide(L)'
;MQSPSIGISAFRSIRRPVLVGDLWEPSRLEVVRGESSIKIVPTPGPGVPRSSSSTIHPVATLSGMSENTTVASLAAAMNEIAPADLAESWDNTGLLLGLEGDPVSRVLLCIDLTDGVVDEALKREVDAVIAYHPPIFSPLKSLTGSDAGAARILTLARAGVAIHSPHTAADAAVGGVNDWLLDILGAGDGRAIQPADHLPASERLKIVTFAPRGSEDTVRNALARAGAGQIGNYDHCATETPVTGTFRGGEGSSPGIGKAGRIERVEELRIEVVCHPSLLAEAVTALRGSHPYEEPPIEVHQLSPRPRPEIGAGRIGRLDPTATTMELVERMRKKIPAGRFSIHDASKRRKHELVGLCAGSGGELLDPAIAAGCTIFVTGELKHHDVLRAASQGCSVILAGHTNTERGWLKILQRRLRGMLPEVTFELSRSDRDPLQLA
;
A
#
# COMPACT_ATOMS: atom_id res chain seq x y z
N MET A 1 19.79 60.42 3.53
CA MET A 1 18.69 61.38 3.36
C MET A 1 17.75 60.85 2.30
N GLN A 2 16.46 60.93 2.59
CA GLN A 2 15.29 60.75 1.71
C GLN A 2 14.92 59.34 1.22
N SER A 3 13.95 58.76 1.94
CA SER A 3 12.97 57.79 1.47
C SER A 3 12.15 58.34 0.29
N PRO A 4 11.47 57.46 -0.47
CA PRO A 4 10.13 57.79 -0.91
C PRO A 4 9.10 56.71 -0.58
N SER A 5 7.89 57.24 -0.45
CA SER A 5 6.65 56.71 0.07
C SER A 5 5.89 55.77 -0.85
N ILE A 6 5.05 54.98 -0.20
CA ILE A 6 4.00 54.07 -0.69
C ILE A 6 3.06 54.73 -1.71
N GLY A 7 2.72 54.00 -2.77
CA GLY A 7 1.56 54.25 -3.64
C GLY A 7 0.70 52.99 -3.73
N ILE A 8 -0.43 52.99 -3.03
CA ILE A 8 -1.47 51.94 -3.10
C ILE A 8 -2.37 52.26 -4.30
N SER A 9 -2.41 51.36 -5.27
CA SER A 9 -3.34 51.40 -6.41
C SER A 9 -4.50 50.44 -6.17
N ALA A 10 -5.70 50.95 -6.45
CA ALA A 10 -7.01 50.39 -6.15
C ALA A 10 -7.32 49.05 -6.85
N PHE A 11 -7.86 48.09 -6.10
CA PHE A 11 -8.56 46.92 -6.64
C PHE A 11 -10.06 47.23 -6.74
N ARG A 12 -10.61 47.12 -7.96
CA ARG A 12 -12.06 47.14 -8.23
C ARG A 12 -12.63 45.71 -8.19
N SER A 13 -13.64 45.53 -7.34
CA SER A 13 -14.87 44.75 -7.56
C SER A 13 -14.77 43.33 -8.12
N ILE A 14 -14.87 42.32 -7.25
CA ILE A 14 -15.42 40.99 -7.56
C ILE A 14 -16.51 40.65 -6.53
N ARG A 15 -17.62 40.12 -7.05
CA ARG A 15 -18.90 39.84 -6.38
C ARG A 15 -18.77 38.79 -5.26
N ARG A 16 -19.46 39.02 -4.14
CA ARG A 16 -19.65 38.05 -3.04
C ARG A 16 -20.60 36.92 -3.45
N PRO A 17 -20.36 35.67 -3.02
CA PRO A 17 -21.42 34.70 -2.76
C PRO A 17 -22.00 34.89 -1.34
N VAL A 18 -23.29 34.58 -1.25
CA VAL A 18 -24.15 34.65 -0.08
C VAL A 18 -23.81 33.53 0.90
N LEU A 19 -23.61 33.88 2.18
CA LEU A 19 -23.58 32.94 3.31
C LEU A 19 -25.01 32.77 3.83
N VAL A 20 -25.47 31.52 3.97
CA VAL A 20 -26.67 31.15 4.71
C VAL A 20 -26.27 30.06 5.71
N GLY A 21 -26.55 30.30 7.00
CA GLY A 21 -26.60 29.26 8.03
C GLY A 21 -25.59 29.43 9.16
N ASP A 22 -26.03 30.08 10.22
CA ASP A 22 -25.33 30.36 11.48
C ASP A 22 -24.94 29.08 12.26
N LEU A 23 -23.76 29.11 12.91
CA LEU A 23 -23.54 28.70 14.31
C LEU A 23 -22.03 28.78 14.65
N TRP A 24 -21.56 29.97 15.03
CA TRP A 24 -20.41 30.09 15.96
C TRP A 24 -20.47 31.42 16.71
N GLU A 25 -20.95 31.39 17.96
CA GLU A 25 -20.77 32.50 18.91
C GLU A 25 -19.50 32.25 19.73
N PRO A 26 -18.47 33.12 19.67
CA PRO A 26 -17.36 33.06 20.60
C PRO A 26 -17.75 33.80 21.89
N SER A 27 -18.31 33.08 22.86
CA SER A 27 -18.52 33.64 24.19
C SER A 27 -17.18 33.84 24.91
N ARG A 28 -16.71 35.09 24.89
CA ARG A 28 -15.81 35.78 25.85
C ARG A 28 -14.68 34.95 26.48
N LEU A 29 -13.49 35.02 25.88
CA LEU A 29 -12.22 34.77 26.55
C LEU A 29 -11.68 36.09 27.13
N GLU A 30 -11.78 36.27 28.45
CA GLU A 30 -10.98 37.28 29.15
C GLU A 30 -9.60 36.70 29.48
N VAL A 31 -8.55 37.30 28.92
CA VAL A 31 -7.16 36.98 29.25
C VAL A 31 -6.75 37.85 30.45
N VAL A 32 -6.71 37.25 31.64
CA VAL A 32 -6.07 37.87 32.80
C VAL A 32 -4.62 37.37 32.87
N ARG A 33 -3.65 38.28 32.70
CA ARG A 33 -2.23 37.99 32.91
C ARG A 33 -1.95 37.91 34.41
N GLY A 34 -1.58 36.74 34.91
CA GLY A 34 -1.01 36.58 36.25
C GLY A 34 -1.17 35.17 36.79
N GLU A 35 -0.03 34.48 36.91
CA GLU A 35 0.21 33.26 37.70
C GLU A 35 -0.41 31.93 37.23
N SER A 36 0.43 30.90 37.41
CA SER A 36 0.33 29.54 36.90
C SER A 36 -0.67 28.68 37.66
N SER A 37 -1.80 28.35 37.03
CA SER A 37 -2.50 27.05 37.04
C SER A 37 -3.97 27.23 36.65
N ILE A 38 -4.45 26.49 35.65
CA ILE A 38 -5.87 26.47 35.25
C ILE A 38 -6.54 25.29 35.96
N LYS A 39 -7.46 25.57 36.89
CA LYS A 39 -8.40 24.57 37.46
C LYS A 39 -9.75 24.71 36.78
N ILE A 40 -10.23 23.63 36.17
CA ILE A 40 -11.60 23.53 35.64
C ILE A 40 -12.49 23.04 36.78
N VAL A 41 -13.50 23.82 37.16
CA VAL A 41 -14.52 23.42 38.15
C VAL A 41 -15.88 23.39 37.44
N PRO A 42 -16.64 22.27 37.45
CA PRO A 42 -17.99 22.23 36.88
C PRO A 42 -19.00 22.85 37.86
N THR A 43 -19.79 23.83 37.40
CA THR A 43 -20.98 24.31 38.11
C THR A 43 -22.21 23.47 37.76
N PRO A 44 -23.06 23.07 38.74
CA PRO A 44 -24.28 22.31 38.46
C PRO A 44 -25.42 23.22 37.98
N GLY A 45 -26.09 22.80 36.90
CA GLY A 45 -27.36 23.39 36.43
C GLY A 45 -28.58 22.87 37.19
N PRO A 46 -29.75 23.55 37.08
CA PRO A 46 -30.90 23.35 37.95
C PRO A 46 -31.66 22.05 37.64
N GLY A 47 -32.15 21.40 38.69
CA GLY A 47 -32.82 20.10 38.64
C GLY A 47 -34.21 20.12 38.01
N VAL A 48 -34.57 18.98 37.42
CA VAL A 48 -35.90 18.68 36.84
C VAL A 48 -36.47 17.42 37.53
N PRO A 49 -37.80 17.32 37.74
CA PRO A 49 -38.39 16.42 38.74
C PRO A 49 -38.41 14.94 38.32
N ARG A 50 -38.44 14.06 39.32
CA ARG A 50 -38.64 12.61 39.16
C ARG A 50 -40.08 12.30 38.77
N SER A 51 -40.28 11.50 37.71
CA SER A 51 -41.47 10.67 37.55
C SER A 51 -41.13 9.29 37.00
N SER A 52 -41.83 8.31 37.59
CA SER A 52 -41.88 6.86 37.43
C SER A 52 -41.71 6.24 36.04
N SER A 53 -40.94 5.14 36.01
CA SER A 53 -41.26 3.84 35.38
C SER A 53 -41.96 3.87 34.00
N SER A 54 -41.17 3.76 32.93
CA SER A 54 -41.63 3.16 31.67
C SER A 54 -40.48 2.44 30.98
N THR A 55 -40.65 1.13 30.84
CA THR A 55 -40.13 0.18 29.84
C THR A 55 -39.05 0.72 28.88
N ILE A 56 -37.86 0.13 28.97
CA ILE A 56 -36.75 0.34 28.04
C ILE A 56 -37.16 -0.23 26.68
N HIS A 57 -37.47 0.66 25.73
CA HIS A 57 -37.46 0.31 24.31
C HIS A 57 -36.00 0.18 23.86
N PRO A 58 -35.65 -0.84 23.04
CA PRO A 58 -34.33 -0.91 22.46
C PRO A 58 -34.07 0.36 21.66
N VAL A 59 -32.91 0.97 21.91
CA VAL A 59 -32.35 2.06 21.10
C VAL A 59 -32.46 1.61 19.65
N ALA A 60 -33.19 2.39 18.85
CA ALA A 60 -33.21 2.24 17.41
C ALA A 60 -31.76 2.23 16.95
N THR A 61 -31.30 1.07 16.46
CA THR A 61 -30.10 0.98 15.66
C THR A 61 -30.18 2.10 14.62
N LEU A 62 -29.20 3.00 14.64
CA LEU A 62 -28.91 3.91 13.54
C LEU A 62 -28.61 3.03 12.33
N SER A 63 -29.68 2.67 11.64
CA SER A 63 -29.70 1.83 10.47
C SER A 63 -29.71 2.81 9.31
N GLY A 64 -28.55 2.99 8.67
CA GLY A 64 -28.46 3.76 7.42
C GLY A 64 -27.71 5.08 7.50
N MET A 65 -26.42 5.03 7.85
CA MET A 65 -25.44 5.81 7.11
C MET A 65 -24.61 4.79 6.35
N SER A 66 -24.76 4.70 5.02
CA SER A 66 -23.68 4.06 4.25
C SER A 66 -22.45 4.92 4.52
N GLU A 67 -21.42 4.37 5.15
CA GLU A 67 -20.12 5.04 5.15
C GLU A 67 -19.76 5.26 3.69
N ASN A 68 -19.73 6.53 3.27
CA ASN A 68 -19.31 6.85 1.91
C ASN A 68 -17.89 6.31 1.72
N THR A 69 -17.64 5.63 0.61
CA THR A 69 -16.29 5.21 0.23
C THR A 69 -15.38 6.42 0.20
N THR A 70 -14.21 6.31 0.82
CA THR A 70 -13.27 7.42 0.99
C THR A 70 -11.98 7.19 0.20
N VAL A 71 -11.13 8.21 0.16
CA VAL A 71 -9.75 8.09 -0.34
C VAL A 71 -8.99 7.00 0.41
N ALA A 72 -9.18 6.84 1.73
CA ALA A 72 -8.59 5.76 2.51
C ALA A 72 -9.08 4.38 2.04
N SER A 73 -10.38 4.23 1.75
CA SER A 73 -10.94 2.99 1.20
C SER A 73 -10.32 2.66 -0.17
N LEU A 74 -10.15 3.67 -1.03
CA LEU A 74 -9.47 3.51 -2.33
C LEU A 74 -8.00 3.10 -2.16
N ALA A 75 -7.27 3.75 -1.26
CA ALA A 75 -5.87 3.44 -0.97
C ALA A 75 -5.72 2.03 -0.39
N ALA A 76 -6.62 1.60 0.50
CA ALA A 76 -6.65 0.25 1.04
C ALA A 76 -6.89 -0.80 -0.05
N ALA A 77 -7.86 -0.56 -0.95
CA ALA A 77 -8.13 -1.44 -2.08
C ALA A 77 -6.92 -1.53 -3.04
N MET A 78 -6.24 -0.40 -3.29
CA MET A 78 -5.01 -0.39 -4.07
C MET A 78 -3.88 -1.16 -3.38
N ASN A 79 -3.74 -1.02 -2.06
CA ASN A 79 -2.71 -1.71 -1.30
C ASN A 79 -2.94 -3.24 -1.23
N GLU A 80 -4.18 -3.72 -1.33
CA GLU A 80 -4.47 -5.15 -1.49
C GLU A 80 -4.06 -5.66 -2.89
N ILE A 81 -4.18 -4.81 -3.92
CA ILE A 81 -3.83 -5.17 -5.30
C ILE A 81 -2.32 -5.10 -5.54
N ALA A 82 -1.69 -4.04 -5.05
CA ALA A 82 -0.28 -3.71 -5.21
C ALA A 82 0.22 -3.10 -3.89
N PRO A 83 0.62 -3.93 -2.92
CA PRO A 83 1.09 -3.46 -1.62
C PRO A 83 2.29 -2.51 -1.76
N ALA A 84 2.22 -1.35 -1.14
CA ALA A 84 3.26 -0.31 -1.28
C ALA A 84 4.64 -0.77 -0.78
N ASP A 85 4.69 -1.76 0.13
CA ASP A 85 5.94 -2.35 0.62
C ASP A 85 6.65 -3.26 -0.39
N LEU A 86 6.03 -3.52 -1.55
CA LEU A 86 6.67 -4.18 -2.69
C LEU A 86 7.32 -3.19 -3.68
N ALA A 87 7.13 -1.89 -3.49
CA ALA A 87 7.74 -0.89 -4.35
C ALA A 87 9.27 -0.90 -4.20
N GLU A 88 9.95 -0.53 -5.28
CA GLU A 88 11.40 -0.32 -5.25
C GLU A 88 11.76 0.82 -4.29
N SER A 89 12.94 0.71 -3.66
CA SER A 89 13.36 1.64 -2.59
C SER A 89 13.49 3.11 -3.03
N TRP A 90 13.65 3.35 -4.33
CA TRP A 90 13.74 4.70 -4.90
C TRP A 90 12.37 5.28 -5.31
N ASP A 91 11.33 4.45 -5.34
CA ASP A 91 10.04 4.78 -5.92
C ASP A 91 9.14 5.57 -4.98
N ASN A 92 8.09 6.18 -5.53
CA ASN A 92 7.10 6.94 -4.78
C ASN A 92 5.68 6.43 -5.09
N THR A 93 5.24 5.42 -4.36
CA THR A 93 3.93 4.76 -4.51
C THR A 93 2.98 5.12 -3.37
N GLY A 94 1.69 4.79 -3.53
CA GLY A 94 0.64 5.08 -2.57
C GLY A 94 -0.13 6.36 -2.86
N LEU A 95 -0.73 6.95 -1.82
CA LEU A 95 -1.46 8.22 -1.90
C LEU A 95 -0.47 9.39 -1.96
N LEU A 96 -0.43 10.09 -3.10
CA LEU A 96 0.51 11.19 -3.37
C LEU A 96 -0.12 12.58 -3.18
N LEU A 97 -1.44 12.68 -3.29
CA LEU A 97 -2.23 13.89 -3.09
C LEU A 97 -3.64 13.53 -2.62
N GLY A 98 -4.19 14.29 -1.67
CA GLY A 98 -5.58 14.13 -1.19
C GLY A 98 -5.65 14.01 0.34
N LEU A 99 -6.87 14.03 0.87
CA LEU A 99 -7.12 13.75 2.29
C LEU A 99 -7.83 12.39 2.41
N GLU A 100 -7.36 11.56 3.34
CA GLU A 100 -7.88 10.19 3.53
C GLU A 100 -9.39 10.11 3.76
N GLY A 101 -9.97 11.11 4.42
CA GLY A 101 -11.40 11.17 4.72
C GLY A 101 -12.28 11.74 3.60
N ASP A 102 -11.70 12.21 2.48
CA ASP A 102 -12.49 12.77 1.39
C ASP A 102 -13.31 11.67 0.70
N PRO A 103 -14.57 11.94 0.31
CA PRO A 103 -15.42 10.96 -0.35
C PRO A 103 -14.94 10.68 -1.78
N VAL A 104 -15.09 9.42 -2.22
CA VAL A 104 -14.73 8.97 -3.56
C VAL A 104 -15.92 8.25 -4.20
N SER A 105 -16.35 8.74 -5.34
CA SER A 105 -17.43 8.18 -6.16
C SER A 105 -17.01 7.93 -7.61
N ARG A 106 -16.06 8.71 -8.13
CA ARG A 106 -15.55 8.62 -9.50
C ARG A 106 -14.03 8.65 -9.51
N VAL A 107 -13.42 7.66 -10.17
CA VAL A 107 -11.96 7.51 -10.27
C VAL A 107 -11.55 7.36 -11.72
N LEU A 108 -10.58 8.18 -12.15
CA LEU A 108 -9.95 8.06 -13.46
C LEU A 108 -8.64 7.26 -13.36
N LEU A 109 -8.44 6.29 -14.24
CA LEU A 109 -7.22 5.49 -14.35
C LEU A 109 -6.41 5.94 -15.58
N CYS A 110 -5.12 6.16 -15.43
CA CYS A 110 -4.20 6.47 -16.53
C CYS A 110 -2.80 5.87 -16.28
N ILE A 111 -2.00 5.75 -17.35
CA ILE A 111 -0.56 5.53 -17.25
C ILE A 111 0.12 6.85 -16.85
N ASP A 112 0.02 7.85 -17.72
CA ASP A 112 0.65 9.16 -17.53
C ASP A 112 -0.37 10.26 -17.24
N LEU A 113 -0.13 11.04 -16.19
CA LEU A 113 -0.96 12.19 -15.84
C LEU A 113 -0.64 13.41 -16.73
N THR A 114 -0.94 13.40 -18.03
CA THR A 114 -0.68 14.53 -18.94
C THR A 114 -1.72 15.67 -18.80
N ASP A 115 -1.48 16.83 -19.41
CA ASP A 115 -2.43 17.95 -19.40
C ASP A 115 -3.83 17.55 -19.91
N GLY A 116 -3.88 16.74 -20.99
CA GLY A 116 -5.14 16.22 -21.50
C GLY A 116 -5.87 15.30 -20.53
N VAL A 117 -5.12 14.54 -19.70
CA VAL A 117 -5.72 13.70 -18.64
C VAL A 117 -6.24 14.57 -17.50
N VAL A 118 -5.54 15.64 -17.14
CA VAL A 118 -6.01 16.62 -16.14
C VAL A 118 -7.30 17.30 -16.62
N ASP A 119 -7.34 17.79 -17.85
CA ASP A 119 -8.55 18.38 -18.45
C ASP A 119 -9.72 17.39 -18.45
N GLU A 120 -9.45 16.12 -18.77
CA GLU A 120 -10.45 15.05 -18.73
C GLU A 120 -10.95 14.78 -17.32
N ALA A 121 -10.06 14.69 -16.33
CA ALA A 121 -10.40 14.48 -14.93
C ALA A 121 -11.30 15.60 -14.39
N LEU A 122 -10.94 16.87 -14.66
CA LEU A 122 -11.75 18.03 -14.26
C LEU A 122 -13.10 18.05 -14.95
N LYS A 123 -13.16 17.80 -16.26
CA LYS A 123 -14.41 17.79 -17.02
C LYS A 123 -15.36 16.68 -16.57
N ARG A 124 -14.81 15.55 -16.14
CA ARG A 124 -15.58 14.41 -15.60
C ARG A 124 -15.87 14.53 -14.11
N GLU A 125 -15.33 15.56 -13.46
CA GLU A 125 -15.49 15.83 -12.02
C GLU A 125 -15.14 14.58 -11.18
N VAL A 126 -14.00 13.96 -11.48
CA VAL A 126 -13.55 12.79 -10.72
C VAL A 126 -13.03 13.21 -9.35
N ASP A 127 -13.18 12.34 -8.36
CA ASP A 127 -12.74 12.58 -6.98
C ASP A 127 -11.28 12.11 -6.79
N ALA A 128 -10.83 11.16 -7.61
CA ALA A 128 -9.45 10.69 -7.61
C ALA A 128 -8.93 10.30 -9.00
N VAL A 129 -7.62 10.34 -9.15
CA VAL A 129 -6.89 9.77 -10.28
C VAL A 129 -5.93 8.69 -9.75
N ILE A 130 -5.97 7.50 -10.35
CA ILE A 130 -4.89 6.52 -10.21
C ILE A 130 -4.01 6.65 -11.45
N ALA A 131 -2.83 7.24 -11.27
CA ALA A 131 -1.80 7.35 -12.29
C ALA A 131 -0.76 6.26 -12.06
N TYR A 132 -0.53 5.37 -13.04
CA TYR A 132 0.45 4.30 -12.89
C TYR A 132 1.87 4.84 -12.70
N HIS A 133 2.27 5.84 -13.50
CA HIS A 133 3.51 6.58 -13.26
C HIS A 133 3.28 7.69 -12.24
N PRO A 134 4.11 7.80 -11.19
CA PRO A 134 3.90 8.78 -10.14
C PRO A 134 4.20 10.19 -10.67
N PRO A 135 3.23 11.13 -10.65
CA PRO A 135 3.47 12.51 -11.08
C PRO A 135 4.40 13.27 -10.14
N ILE A 136 4.55 12.78 -8.90
CA ILE A 136 5.58 13.20 -7.94
C ILE A 136 6.67 12.13 -7.94
N PHE A 137 7.58 12.16 -8.91
CA PHE A 137 8.69 11.19 -8.99
C PHE A 137 9.87 11.56 -8.08
N SER A 138 10.01 12.85 -7.74
CA SER A 138 11.08 13.34 -6.87
C SER A 138 10.52 14.34 -5.86
N PRO A 139 11.15 14.46 -4.66
CA PRO A 139 10.69 15.39 -3.64
C PRO A 139 10.57 16.83 -4.16
N LEU A 140 9.37 17.39 -4.06
CA LEU A 140 9.10 18.76 -4.48
C LEU A 140 9.54 19.75 -3.40
N LYS A 141 10.45 20.66 -3.75
CA LYS A 141 10.84 21.78 -2.85
C LYS A 141 9.83 22.93 -2.87
N SER A 142 9.05 23.04 -3.93
CA SER A 142 8.00 24.05 -4.12
C SER A 142 6.94 23.53 -5.09
N LEU A 143 5.68 23.89 -4.85
CA LEU A 143 4.56 23.57 -5.74
C LEU A 143 3.98 24.85 -6.34
N THR A 144 4.37 25.18 -7.56
CA THR A 144 3.92 26.38 -8.29
C THR A 144 3.63 26.06 -9.76
N GLY A 145 3.07 27.01 -10.50
CA GLY A 145 2.83 26.86 -11.94
C GLY A 145 4.07 27.01 -12.83
N SER A 146 5.28 27.12 -12.27
CA SER A 146 6.51 27.29 -13.06
C SER A 146 6.99 26.02 -13.77
N ASP A 147 6.59 24.86 -13.27
CA ASP A 147 6.88 23.55 -13.82
C ASP A 147 5.58 22.87 -14.24
N ALA A 148 5.55 22.23 -15.41
CA ALA A 148 4.32 21.64 -15.95
C ALA A 148 3.82 20.44 -15.11
N GLY A 149 4.71 19.64 -14.51
CA GLY A 149 4.34 18.59 -13.56
C GLY A 149 3.70 19.17 -12.30
N ALA A 150 4.37 20.14 -11.68
CA ALA A 150 3.87 20.85 -10.51
C ALA A 150 2.54 21.57 -10.78
N ALA A 151 2.38 22.17 -11.96
CA ALA A 151 1.14 22.84 -12.37
C ALA A 151 -0.04 21.88 -12.45
N ARG A 152 0.16 20.67 -13.01
CA ARG A 152 -0.87 19.61 -13.06
C ARG A 152 -1.32 19.18 -11.67
N ILE A 153 -0.36 18.89 -10.78
CA ILE A 153 -0.64 18.52 -9.39
C ILE A 153 -1.38 19.64 -8.66
N LEU A 154 -0.91 20.89 -8.77
CA LEU A 154 -1.54 22.05 -8.14
C LEU A 154 -2.97 22.28 -8.64
N THR A 155 -3.22 22.01 -9.93
CA THR A 155 -4.55 22.13 -10.54
C THR A 155 -5.51 21.12 -9.96
N LEU A 156 -5.11 19.84 -9.87
CA LEU A 156 -5.92 18.78 -9.26
C LEU A 156 -6.13 19.02 -7.76
N ALA A 157 -5.10 19.48 -7.04
CA ALA A 157 -5.20 19.81 -5.62
C ALA A 157 -6.25 20.90 -5.34
N ARG A 158 -6.31 21.94 -6.18
CA ARG A 158 -7.32 23.00 -6.08
C ARG A 158 -8.73 22.53 -6.39
N ALA A 159 -8.87 21.48 -7.20
CA ALA A 159 -10.14 20.86 -7.52
C ALA A 159 -10.56 19.78 -6.51
N GLY A 160 -9.73 19.50 -5.48
CA GLY A 160 -10.02 18.45 -4.50
C GLY A 160 -9.86 17.03 -5.04
N VAL A 161 -9.07 16.84 -6.10
CA VAL A 161 -8.88 15.53 -6.73
C VAL A 161 -7.66 14.84 -6.14
N ALA A 162 -7.86 13.66 -5.53
CA ALA A 162 -6.80 12.85 -4.99
C ALA A 162 -5.95 12.20 -6.10
N ILE A 163 -4.68 11.86 -5.80
CA ILE A 163 -3.79 11.13 -6.72
C ILE A 163 -3.18 9.95 -5.97
N HIS A 164 -3.31 8.75 -6.53
CA HIS A 164 -2.66 7.54 -6.07
C HIS A 164 -1.78 6.94 -7.19
N SER A 165 -0.63 6.37 -6.83
CA SER A 165 0.28 5.71 -7.79
C SER A 165 0.72 4.32 -7.31
N PRO A 166 0.47 3.24 -8.08
CA PRO A 166 0.97 1.92 -7.72
C PRO A 166 2.37 1.59 -8.31
N HIS A 167 2.75 2.17 -9.45
CA HIS A 167 4.04 2.01 -10.13
C HIS A 167 4.76 0.66 -9.92
N THR A 168 5.97 0.66 -9.35
CA THR A 168 6.77 -0.57 -9.20
C THR A 168 6.16 -1.60 -8.24
N ALA A 169 5.30 -1.18 -7.30
CA ALA A 169 4.54 -2.14 -6.48
C ALA A 169 3.58 -2.97 -7.34
N ALA A 170 2.96 -2.37 -8.36
CA ALA A 170 2.13 -3.12 -9.32
C ALA A 170 2.96 -3.98 -10.28
N ASP A 171 4.23 -3.64 -10.53
CA ASP A 171 5.13 -4.48 -11.31
C ASP A 171 5.57 -5.72 -10.53
N ALA A 172 5.75 -5.54 -9.23
CA ALA A 172 6.20 -6.58 -8.30
C ALA A 172 5.07 -7.54 -7.90
N ALA A 173 3.84 -7.03 -7.72
CA ALA A 173 2.73 -7.77 -7.14
C ALA A 173 2.25 -8.97 -7.98
N VAL A 174 1.66 -9.96 -7.31
CA VAL A 174 0.92 -11.06 -7.95
C VAL A 174 -0.34 -10.53 -8.63
N GLY A 175 -0.57 -10.94 -9.87
CA GLY A 175 -1.61 -10.37 -10.74
C GLY A 175 -1.30 -8.95 -11.20
N GLY A 176 -0.03 -8.54 -11.09
CA GLY A 176 0.49 -7.24 -11.48
C GLY A 176 0.71 -7.10 -12.99
N VAL A 177 1.42 -6.04 -13.38
CA VAL A 177 1.66 -5.71 -14.80
C VAL A 177 2.44 -6.81 -15.51
N ASN A 178 3.47 -7.35 -14.85
CA ASN A 178 4.31 -8.39 -15.43
C ASN A 178 3.57 -9.73 -15.58
N ASP A 179 2.67 -10.07 -14.65
CA ASP A 179 1.83 -11.28 -14.78
C ASP A 179 0.85 -11.15 -15.95
N TRP A 180 0.24 -9.97 -16.11
CA TRP A 180 -0.59 -9.69 -17.29
C TRP A 180 0.20 -9.82 -18.60
N LEU A 181 1.43 -9.31 -18.65
CA LEU A 181 2.27 -9.43 -19.83
C LEU A 181 2.67 -10.90 -20.09
N LEU A 182 2.90 -11.68 -19.04
CA LEU A 182 3.20 -13.11 -19.12
C LEU A 182 2.03 -13.93 -19.67
N ASP A 183 0.81 -13.61 -19.23
CA ASP A 183 -0.43 -14.20 -19.73
C ASP A 183 -0.60 -13.98 -21.23
N ILE A 184 -0.29 -12.78 -21.73
CA ILE A 184 -0.35 -12.46 -23.17
C ILE A 184 0.58 -13.37 -23.96
N LEU A 185 1.76 -13.67 -23.42
CA LEU A 185 2.74 -14.55 -24.07
C LEU A 185 2.32 -16.02 -24.01
N GLY A 186 1.34 -16.39 -23.18
CA GLY A 186 0.90 -17.78 -23.00
C GLY A 186 1.88 -18.61 -22.18
N ALA A 187 2.52 -17.99 -21.17
CA ALA A 187 3.49 -18.65 -20.30
C ALA A 187 2.92 -19.04 -18.92
N GLY A 188 1.61 -18.84 -18.68
CA GLY A 188 0.94 -19.17 -17.42
C GLY A 188 1.57 -18.46 -16.22
N ASP A 189 1.62 -19.15 -15.08
CA ASP A 189 2.27 -18.63 -13.87
C ASP A 189 3.79 -18.54 -14.05
N GLY A 190 4.38 -17.46 -13.54
CA GLY A 190 5.81 -17.21 -13.56
C GLY A 190 6.38 -16.89 -12.19
N ARG A 191 7.70 -16.87 -12.11
CA ARG A 191 8.43 -16.38 -10.93
C ARG A 191 9.13 -15.06 -11.26
N ALA A 192 9.35 -14.21 -10.27
CA ALA A 192 10.14 -13.00 -10.42
C ALA A 192 11.55 -13.30 -10.93
N ILE A 193 12.07 -12.38 -11.75
CA ILE A 193 13.49 -12.42 -12.18
C ILE A 193 14.35 -12.09 -10.96
N GLN A 194 13.96 -11.05 -10.22
CA GLN A 194 14.52 -10.68 -8.92
C GLN A 194 13.41 -10.75 -7.86
N PRO A 195 13.38 -11.83 -7.06
CA PRO A 195 12.38 -11.97 -6.01
C PRO A 195 12.46 -10.84 -4.99
N ALA A 196 11.31 -10.29 -4.62
CA ALA A 196 11.22 -9.35 -3.51
C ALA A 196 11.18 -10.10 -2.18
N ASP A 197 11.84 -9.51 -1.19
CA ASP A 197 11.72 -9.93 0.19
C ASP A 197 10.42 -9.37 0.76
N HIS A 198 9.60 -10.23 1.36
CA HIS A 198 8.36 -9.81 1.99
C HIS A 198 8.13 -10.47 3.34
N LEU A 199 7.54 -9.69 4.24
CA LEU A 199 7.06 -10.15 5.53
C LEU A 199 5.68 -9.55 5.78
N PRO A 200 4.63 -10.37 5.85
CA PRO A 200 3.30 -9.90 6.18
C PRO A 200 3.34 -9.08 7.48
N ALA A 201 2.57 -8.00 7.52
CA ALA A 201 2.64 -7.07 8.65
C ALA A 201 2.34 -7.76 10.00
N SER A 202 1.44 -8.75 10.00
CA SER A 202 1.11 -9.59 11.17
C SER A 202 2.27 -10.48 11.66
N GLU A 203 3.31 -10.64 10.84
CA GLU A 203 4.47 -11.50 11.10
C GLU A 203 5.76 -10.71 11.36
N ARG A 204 5.71 -9.37 11.50
CA ARG A 204 6.94 -8.56 11.65
C ARG A 204 7.63 -8.70 13.01
N LEU A 205 6.88 -9.10 14.04
CA LEU A 205 7.43 -9.38 15.36
C LEU A 205 7.12 -10.82 15.77
N LYS A 206 7.94 -11.35 16.68
CA LYS A 206 7.70 -12.58 17.42
C LYS A 206 7.74 -12.26 18.92
N ILE A 207 6.63 -12.49 19.61
CA ILE A 207 6.55 -12.44 21.07
C ILE A 207 6.90 -13.84 21.61
N VAL A 208 7.83 -13.90 22.55
CA VAL A 208 8.17 -15.12 23.30
C VAL A 208 7.89 -14.88 24.77
N THR A 209 7.19 -15.81 25.41
CA THR A 209 6.90 -15.79 26.84
C THR A 209 6.98 -17.19 27.42
N PHE A 210 6.97 -17.31 28.74
CA PHE A 210 7.15 -18.57 29.45
C PHE A 210 6.06 -18.73 30.50
N ALA A 211 5.14 -19.68 30.26
CA ALA A 211 3.99 -19.91 31.13
C ALA A 211 4.11 -21.25 31.85
N PRO A 212 3.84 -21.33 33.17
CA PRO A 212 3.79 -22.59 33.88
C PRO A 212 2.65 -23.48 33.38
N ARG A 213 2.82 -24.80 33.53
CA ARG A 213 1.80 -25.79 33.19
C ARG A 213 0.45 -25.48 33.84
N GLY A 214 -0.63 -25.63 33.07
CA GLY A 214 -2.00 -25.28 33.45
C GLY A 214 -2.42 -23.84 33.15
N SER A 215 -1.51 -22.97 32.69
CA SER A 215 -1.81 -21.57 32.35
C SER A 215 -1.59 -21.21 30.88
N GLU A 216 -1.02 -22.14 30.09
CA GLU A 216 -0.65 -21.95 28.69
C GLU A 216 -1.82 -21.50 27.81
N ASP A 217 -2.98 -22.15 27.94
CA ASP A 217 -4.17 -21.82 27.16
C ASP A 217 -4.69 -20.41 27.50
N THR A 218 -4.62 -20.02 28.77
CA THR A 218 -5.07 -18.69 29.21
C THR A 218 -4.23 -17.60 28.58
N VAL A 219 -2.90 -17.76 28.60
CA VAL A 219 -1.95 -16.82 28.02
C VAL A 219 -2.07 -16.80 26.49
N ARG A 220 -2.11 -17.97 25.85
CA ARG A 220 -2.22 -18.10 24.38
C ARG A 220 -3.51 -17.47 23.86
N ASN A 221 -4.65 -17.73 24.49
CA ASN A 221 -5.92 -17.16 24.09
C ASN A 221 -5.99 -15.64 24.34
N ALA A 222 -5.31 -15.12 25.37
CA ALA A 222 -5.21 -13.68 25.58
C ALA A 222 -4.42 -12.98 24.47
N LEU A 223 -3.26 -13.55 24.10
CA LEU A 223 -2.45 -13.08 22.97
C LEU A 223 -3.23 -13.12 21.65
N ALA A 224 -3.93 -14.23 21.38
CA ALA A 224 -4.72 -14.38 20.16
C ALA A 224 -5.89 -13.38 20.07
N ARG A 225 -6.60 -13.12 21.18
CA ARG A 225 -7.67 -12.11 21.23
C ARG A 225 -7.14 -10.68 21.02
N ALA A 226 -5.88 -10.42 21.34
CA ALA A 226 -5.20 -9.17 21.01
C ALA A 226 -4.65 -9.12 19.56
N GLY A 227 -4.95 -10.14 18.74
CA GLY A 227 -4.57 -10.23 17.34
C GLY A 227 -3.15 -10.75 17.08
N ALA A 228 -2.44 -11.24 18.11
CA ALA A 228 -1.20 -11.98 17.90
C ALA A 228 -1.49 -13.40 17.38
N GLY A 229 -0.56 -14.00 16.65
CA GLY A 229 -0.72 -15.34 16.08
C GLY A 229 -1.58 -15.40 14.82
N GLN A 230 -1.70 -14.31 14.08
CA GLN A 230 -2.34 -14.30 12.75
C GLN A 230 -1.32 -14.63 11.66
N ILE A 231 -1.50 -15.75 10.96
CA ILE A 231 -0.68 -16.18 9.81
C ILE A 231 -1.62 -16.52 8.66
N GLY A 232 -1.65 -15.68 7.63
CA GLY A 232 -2.62 -15.80 6.53
C GLY A 232 -4.05 -15.87 7.07
N ASN A 233 -4.78 -16.93 6.68
CA ASN A 233 -6.17 -17.17 7.10
C ASN A 233 -6.30 -17.92 8.43
N TYR A 234 -5.21 -18.12 9.16
CA TYR A 234 -5.19 -18.83 10.44
C TYR A 234 -4.97 -17.84 11.58
N ASP A 235 -5.76 -18.00 12.64
CA ASP A 235 -5.60 -17.30 13.90
C ASP A 235 -5.04 -18.25 14.97
N HIS A 236 -4.79 -17.75 16.19
CA HIS A 236 -4.28 -18.52 17.34
C HIS A 236 -2.98 -19.31 17.07
N CYS A 237 -2.17 -18.90 16.07
CA CYS A 237 -0.93 -19.59 15.72
C CYS A 237 0.14 -19.36 16.80
N ALA A 238 0.53 -20.44 17.49
CA ALA A 238 1.58 -20.45 18.50
C ALA A 238 2.47 -21.70 18.34
N THR A 239 3.72 -21.58 18.75
CA THR A 239 4.62 -22.73 18.94
C THR A 239 4.97 -22.84 20.41
N GLU A 240 4.98 -24.07 20.93
CA GLU A 240 5.21 -24.34 22.34
C GLU A 240 6.36 -25.35 22.51
N THR A 241 7.29 -25.04 23.39
CA THR A 241 8.39 -25.95 23.75
C THR A 241 8.46 -26.10 25.27
N PRO A 242 8.44 -27.33 25.82
CA PRO A 242 8.67 -27.55 27.24
C PRO A 242 10.06 -27.07 27.65
N VAL A 243 10.12 -26.27 28.71
CA VAL A 243 11.35 -25.75 29.30
C VAL A 243 11.30 -25.82 30.82
N THR A 244 12.43 -25.56 31.46
CA THR A 244 12.48 -25.39 32.91
C THR A 244 12.99 -24.00 33.24
N GLY A 245 12.12 -23.17 33.80
CA GLY A 245 12.46 -21.85 34.32
C GLY A 245 13.09 -21.93 35.71
N THR A 246 13.95 -20.98 36.03
CA THR A 246 14.46 -20.78 37.39
C THR A 246 14.41 -19.30 37.75
N PHE A 247 13.94 -18.98 38.94
CA PHE A 247 13.91 -17.62 39.44
C PHE A 247 14.07 -17.58 40.96
N ARG A 248 14.44 -16.42 41.50
CA ARG A 248 14.43 -16.14 42.93
C ARG A 248 13.76 -14.80 43.15
N GLY A 249 12.56 -14.82 43.73
CA GLY A 249 11.86 -13.60 44.13
C GLY A 249 12.65 -12.86 45.22
N GLY A 250 12.74 -11.53 45.12
CA GLY A 250 13.27 -10.68 46.19
C GLY A 250 12.33 -10.63 47.40
N GLU A 251 12.76 -10.00 48.50
CA GLU A 251 11.98 -9.93 49.74
C GLU A 251 10.61 -9.25 49.58
N GLY A 252 10.47 -8.33 48.62
CA GLY A 252 9.21 -7.64 48.31
C GLY A 252 8.32 -8.33 47.27
N SER A 253 8.73 -9.50 46.75
CA SER A 253 7.95 -10.21 45.73
C SER A 253 6.81 -11.02 46.33
N SER A 254 5.70 -11.13 45.60
CA SER A 254 4.57 -11.99 45.97
C SER A 254 4.30 -13.02 44.86
N PRO A 255 5.23 -13.98 44.64
CA PRO A 255 5.20 -14.84 43.47
C PRO A 255 3.96 -15.75 43.50
N GLY A 256 3.28 -15.88 42.35
CA GLY A 256 2.17 -16.82 42.20
C GLY A 256 2.59 -18.29 42.35
N ILE A 257 3.87 -18.60 42.14
CA ILE A 257 4.49 -19.93 42.32
C ILE A 257 5.77 -19.78 43.15
N GLY A 258 5.92 -20.58 44.21
CA GLY A 258 7.13 -20.64 45.04
C GLY A 258 7.15 -19.65 46.22
N LYS A 259 8.34 -19.35 46.76
CA LYS A 259 8.53 -18.46 47.92
C LYS A 259 9.63 -17.41 47.70
N ALA A 260 9.40 -16.19 48.20
CA ALA A 260 10.40 -15.14 48.24
C ALA A 260 11.71 -15.61 48.92
N GLY A 261 12.84 -15.18 48.38
CA GLY A 261 14.18 -15.52 48.86
C GLY A 261 14.69 -16.92 48.48
N ARG A 262 13.87 -17.79 47.86
CA ARG A 262 14.28 -19.13 47.42
C ARG A 262 14.42 -19.21 45.91
N ILE A 263 15.41 -19.99 45.45
CA ILE A 263 15.49 -20.34 44.03
C ILE A 263 14.44 -21.40 43.78
N GLU A 264 13.50 -21.08 42.90
CA GLU A 264 12.46 -21.97 42.42
C GLU A 264 12.87 -22.53 41.06
N ARG A 265 12.37 -23.73 40.76
CA ARG A 265 12.54 -24.41 39.48
C ARG A 265 11.17 -24.92 39.03
N VAL A 266 10.69 -24.44 37.90
CA VAL A 266 9.30 -24.66 37.46
C VAL A 266 9.28 -25.21 36.03
N GLU A 267 8.43 -26.21 35.79
CA GLU A 267 8.13 -26.67 34.43
C GLU A 267 7.23 -25.67 33.72
N GLU A 268 7.68 -25.19 32.57
CA GLU A 268 7.01 -24.15 31.79
C GLU A 268 6.91 -24.55 30.32
N LEU A 269 6.06 -23.86 29.58
CA LEU A 269 6.06 -23.83 28.13
C LEU A 269 6.61 -22.48 27.68
N ARG A 270 7.66 -22.53 26.84
CA ARG A 270 8.06 -21.40 25.99
C ARG A 270 7.02 -21.27 24.89
N ILE A 271 6.24 -20.20 24.92
CA ILE A 271 5.18 -19.89 23.96
C ILE A 271 5.71 -18.82 23.02
N GLU A 272 5.61 -19.07 21.71
CA GLU A 272 6.08 -18.15 20.69
C GLU A 272 4.98 -17.83 19.67
N VAL A 273 4.61 -16.55 19.57
CA VAL A 273 3.55 -16.07 18.66
C VAL A 273 4.05 -14.93 17.77
N VAL A 274 3.60 -14.88 16.52
CA VAL A 274 3.85 -13.71 15.66
C VAL A 274 2.95 -12.54 16.06
N CYS A 275 3.34 -11.30 15.77
CA CYS A 275 2.55 -10.12 16.12
C CYS A 275 2.75 -8.97 15.14
N HIS A 276 1.66 -8.25 14.84
CA HIS A 276 1.73 -6.98 14.13
C HIS A 276 2.35 -5.89 15.03
N PRO A 277 3.26 -5.04 14.52
CA PRO A 277 3.90 -4.00 15.33
C PRO A 277 2.92 -3.05 16.04
N SER A 278 1.82 -2.67 15.39
CA SER A 278 0.78 -1.82 16.00
C SER A 278 -0.01 -2.51 17.10
N LEU A 279 -0.05 -3.85 17.12
CA LEU A 279 -0.77 -4.63 18.13
C LEU A 279 0.12 -5.03 19.31
N LEU A 280 1.43 -4.74 19.25
CA LEU A 280 2.39 -5.17 20.26
C LEU A 280 2.01 -4.69 21.67
N ALA A 281 1.61 -3.42 21.80
CA ALA A 281 1.25 -2.84 23.09
C ALA A 281 0.04 -3.56 23.72
N GLU A 282 -0.99 -3.81 22.91
CA GLU A 282 -2.20 -4.52 23.34
C GLU A 282 -1.90 -5.99 23.67
N ALA A 283 -1.11 -6.66 22.83
CA ALA A 283 -0.68 -8.04 23.05
C ALA A 283 0.12 -8.21 24.35
N VAL A 284 1.06 -7.29 24.64
CA VAL A 284 1.84 -7.29 25.88
C VAL A 284 0.95 -7.02 27.11
N THR A 285 0.01 -6.09 27.02
CA THR A 285 -0.95 -5.83 28.11
C THR A 285 -1.84 -7.05 28.35
N ALA A 286 -2.36 -7.69 27.29
CA ALA A 286 -3.18 -8.90 27.39
C ALA A 286 -2.39 -10.07 28.00
N LEU A 287 -1.13 -10.24 27.61
CA LEU A 287 -0.22 -11.23 28.20
C LEU A 287 -0.05 -10.97 29.70
N ARG A 288 0.35 -9.76 30.10
CA ARG A 288 0.57 -9.42 31.53
C ARG A 288 -0.68 -9.63 32.37
N GLY A 289 -1.85 -9.24 31.87
CA GLY A 289 -3.12 -9.41 32.60
C GLY A 289 -3.62 -10.85 32.70
N SER A 290 -3.11 -11.76 31.88
CA SER A 290 -3.51 -13.18 31.85
C SER A 290 -2.46 -14.12 32.46
N HIS A 291 -1.24 -13.64 32.71
CA HIS A 291 -0.15 -14.44 33.21
C HIS A 291 -0.25 -14.69 34.72
N PRO A 292 0.08 -15.89 35.22
CA PRO A 292 0.12 -16.16 36.67
C PRO A 292 1.29 -15.50 37.42
N TYR A 293 2.24 -14.89 36.70
CA TYR A 293 3.37 -14.21 37.30
C TYR A 293 3.07 -12.73 37.38
N GLU A 294 3.48 -12.09 38.47
CA GLU A 294 3.40 -10.64 38.65
C GLU A 294 4.17 -9.92 37.55
N GLU A 295 5.36 -10.43 37.20
CA GLU A 295 6.22 -9.92 36.13
C GLU A 295 6.60 -11.07 35.19
N PRO A 296 5.80 -11.35 34.13
CA PRO A 296 6.13 -12.40 33.17
C PRO A 296 7.37 -12.04 32.34
N PRO A 297 8.27 -12.99 32.04
CA PRO A 297 9.35 -12.77 31.09
C PRO A 297 8.77 -12.66 29.67
N ILE A 298 9.09 -11.56 28.98
CA ILE A 298 8.63 -11.29 27.62
C ILE A 298 9.84 -10.92 26.77
N GLU A 299 10.04 -11.63 25.67
CA GLU A 299 10.98 -11.27 24.61
C GLU A 299 10.20 -10.82 23.37
N VAL A 300 10.73 -9.83 22.66
CA VAL A 300 10.19 -9.36 21.38
C VAL A 300 11.31 -9.38 20.36
N HIS A 301 11.17 -10.24 19.35
CA HIS A 301 12.14 -10.39 18.27
C HIS A 301 11.58 -9.78 16.99
N GLN A 302 12.38 -8.97 16.31
CA GLN A 302 12.05 -8.53 14.95
C GLN A 302 12.36 -9.66 13.97
N LEU A 303 11.39 -9.99 13.12
CA LEU A 303 11.57 -11.02 12.11
C LEU A 303 12.05 -10.39 10.79
N SER A 304 12.96 -11.09 10.11
CA SER A 304 13.45 -10.69 8.80
C SER A 304 12.47 -11.10 7.69
N PRO A 305 12.35 -10.31 6.62
CA PRO A 305 11.59 -10.71 5.46
C PRO A 305 12.22 -11.89 4.74
N ARG A 306 11.42 -12.57 3.93
CA ARG A 306 11.81 -13.79 3.21
C ARG A 306 11.58 -13.59 1.71
N PRO A 307 12.48 -14.09 0.85
CA PRO A 307 12.31 -13.97 -0.59
C PRO A 307 11.09 -14.78 -1.01
N ARG A 308 10.25 -14.18 -1.85
CA ARG A 308 9.04 -14.81 -2.37
C ARG A 308 9.11 -14.87 -3.89
N PRO A 309 9.20 -16.07 -4.50
CA PRO A 309 9.34 -16.22 -5.95
C PRO A 309 8.21 -15.57 -6.75
N GLU A 310 7.02 -15.39 -6.16
CA GLU A 310 5.84 -14.88 -6.84
C GLU A 310 5.81 -13.35 -6.95
N ILE A 311 6.66 -12.64 -6.20
CA ILE A 311 6.71 -11.18 -6.16
C ILE A 311 8.11 -10.64 -6.46
N GLY A 312 8.17 -9.41 -6.94
CA GLY A 312 9.41 -8.71 -7.27
C GLY A 312 9.55 -8.42 -8.75
N ALA A 313 10.71 -7.93 -9.15
CA ALA A 313 10.90 -7.32 -10.46
C ALA A 313 10.88 -8.35 -11.61
N GLY A 314 10.11 -8.03 -12.65
CA GLY A 314 9.95 -8.83 -13.87
C GLY A 314 9.37 -10.22 -13.63
N ARG A 315 9.26 -11.04 -14.69
CA ARG A 315 8.86 -12.44 -14.61
C ARG A 315 9.67 -13.34 -15.53
N ILE A 316 9.83 -14.58 -15.11
CA ILE A 316 10.26 -15.71 -15.91
C ILE A 316 9.10 -16.69 -15.97
N GLY A 317 8.65 -17.00 -17.18
CA GLY A 317 7.63 -18.03 -17.39
C GLY A 317 8.03 -19.03 -18.46
N ARG A 318 7.29 -20.14 -18.45
CA ARG A 318 7.50 -21.28 -19.34
C ARG A 318 6.41 -21.30 -20.40
N LEU A 319 6.80 -21.25 -21.66
CA LEU A 319 5.90 -21.28 -22.80
C LEU A 319 5.44 -22.72 -23.08
N ASP A 320 4.13 -22.95 -23.01
CA ASP A 320 3.52 -24.21 -23.40
C ASP A 320 2.30 -23.98 -24.34
N PRO A 321 2.41 -24.27 -25.65
CA PRO A 321 3.58 -24.82 -26.33
C PRO A 321 4.69 -23.77 -26.53
N THR A 322 5.92 -24.26 -26.73
CA THR A 322 7.07 -23.43 -27.10
C THR A 322 6.79 -22.61 -28.36
N ALA A 323 7.33 -21.40 -28.42
CA ALA A 323 7.00 -20.40 -29.45
C ALA A 323 8.24 -19.68 -30.00
N THR A 324 8.23 -19.38 -31.29
CA THR A 324 9.24 -18.52 -31.94
C THR A 324 9.03 -17.05 -31.57
N THR A 325 10.06 -16.22 -31.75
CA THR A 325 9.98 -14.75 -31.58
C THR A 325 8.77 -14.14 -32.29
N MET A 326 8.51 -14.56 -33.54
CA MET A 326 7.41 -14.01 -34.33
C MET A 326 6.02 -14.47 -33.84
N GLU A 327 5.90 -15.71 -33.36
CA GLU A 327 4.64 -16.17 -32.75
C GLU A 327 4.34 -15.39 -31.47
N LEU A 328 5.35 -15.07 -30.67
CA LEU A 328 5.20 -14.24 -29.46
C LEU A 328 4.80 -12.80 -29.81
N VAL A 329 5.43 -12.18 -30.82
CA VAL A 329 5.00 -10.86 -31.34
C VAL A 329 3.53 -10.89 -31.77
N GLU A 330 3.09 -11.95 -32.44
CA GLU A 330 1.70 -12.07 -32.89
C GLU A 330 0.72 -12.27 -31.72
N ARG A 331 1.12 -12.98 -30.66
CA ARG A 331 0.34 -13.04 -29.40
C ARG A 331 0.21 -11.65 -28.77
N MET A 332 1.31 -10.89 -28.71
CA MET A 332 1.34 -9.54 -28.14
C MET A 332 0.48 -8.55 -28.92
N ARG A 333 0.53 -8.55 -30.26
CA ARG A 333 -0.27 -7.65 -31.12
C ARG A 333 -1.77 -7.70 -30.86
N LYS A 334 -2.29 -8.87 -30.45
CA LYS A 334 -3.72 -9.05 -30.16
C LYS A 334 -4.18 -8.32 -28.90
N LYS A 335 -3.25 -8.00 -28.00
CA LYS A 335 -3.55 -7.47 -26.66
C LYS A 335 -2.91 -6.11 -26.38
N ILE A 336 -1.84 -5.77 -27.08
CA ILE A 336 -1.14 -4.48 -27.00
C ILE A 336 -1.56 -3.64 -28.22
N PRO A 337 -2.54 -2.73 -28.06
CA PRO A 337 -2.99 -1.87 -29.16
C PRO A 337 -1.88 -0.88 -29.55
N ALA A 338 -1.71 -0.65 -30.86
CA ALA A 338 -0.81 0.35 -31.43
C ALA A 338 0.71 0.16 -31.16
N GLY A 339 1.15 -1.01 -30.69
CA GLY A 339 2.55 -1.25 -30.33
C GLY A 339 3.52 -1.28 -31.52
N ARG A 340 4.57 -0.45 -31.46
CA ARG A 340 5.79 -0.64 -32.27
C ARG A 340 6.57 -1.83 -31.70
N PHE A 341 6.62 -2.92 -32.46
CA PHE A 341 7.48 -4.06 -32.12
C PHE A 341 8.82 -3.90 -32.83
N SER A 342 9.89 -3.74 -32.05
CA SER A 342 11.26 -3.87 -32.55
C SER A 342 11.86 -5.15 -31.99
N ILE A 343 12.48 -5.96 -32.84
CA ILE A 343 12.99 -7.26 -32.44
C ILE A 343 14.47 -7.42 -32.76
N HIS A 344 15.15 -8.19 -31.93
CA HIS A 344 16.38 -8.87 -32.28
C HIS A 344 16.15 -10.38 -32.16
N ASP A 345 16.21 -11.12 -33.26
CA ASP A 345 16.13 -12.58 -33.24
C ASP A 345 17.55 -13.17 -33.29
N ALA A 346 18.07 -13.54 -32.12
CA ALA A 346 19.39 -14.17 -31.99
C ALA A 346 19.38 -15.63 -32.49
N SER A 347 18.20 -16.21 -32.69
CA SER A 347 18.01 -17.66 -32.71
C SER A 347 17.71 -18.26 -34.08
N LYS A 348 17.56 -17.43 -35.12
CA LYS A 348 17.21 -17.84 -36.50
C LYS A 348 15.99 -18.78 -36.55
N ARG A 349 14.88 -18.43 -35.85
CA ARG A 349 13.63 -19.21 -35.73
C ARG A 349 13.64 -20.41 -34.75
N ARG A 350 14.48 -20.40 -33.71
CA ARG A 350 14.35 -21.36 -32.60
C ARG A 350 13.00 -21.15 -31.90
N LYS A 351 12.42 -22.22 -31.34
CA LYS A 351 11.33 -22.09 -30.38
C LYS A 351 11.88 -21.83 -28.98
N HIS A 352 11.34 -20.81 -28.32
CA HIS A 352 11.64 -20.47 -26.93
C HIS A 352 10.76 -21.27 -25.99
N GLU A 353 11.38 -21.77 -24.92
CA GLU A 353 10.72 -22.48 -23.82
C GLU A 353 10.63 -21.62 -22.57
N LEU A 354 11.69 -20.87 -22.25
CA LEU A 354 11.71 -19.88 -21.17
C LEU A 354 11.80 -18.47 -21.75
N VAL A 355 10.92 -17.60 -21.23
CA VAL A 355 10.89 -16.16 -21.52
C VAL A 355 11.08 -15.38 -20.23
N GLY A 356 11.99 -14.40 -20.26
CA GLY A 356 12.08 -13.36 -19.26
C GLY A 356 11.35 -12.12 -19.73
N LEU A 357 10.68 -11.38 -18.84
CA LEU A 357 10.03 -10.13 -19.19
C LEU A 357 10.06 -9.11 -18.07
N CYS A 358 9.94 -7.85 -18.46
CA CYS A 358 9.68 -6.72 -17.59
C CYS A 358 8.95 -5.65 -18.40
N ALA A 359 7.73 -5.29 -18.02
CA ALA A 359 7.06 -4.11 -18.57
C ALA A 359 7.90 -2.85 -18.36
N GLY A 360 7.69 -1.83 -19.19
CA GLY A 360 8.44 -0.58 -19.12
C GLY A 360 9.91 -0.74 -19.52
N SER A 361 10.82 -0.31 -18.65
CA SER A 361 12.27 -0.26 -18.91
C SER A 361 13.02 -1.38 -18.17
N GLY A 362 13.14 -2.55 -18.79
CA GLY A 362 13.64 -3.77 -18.14
C GLY A 362 15.14 -4.05 -18.26
N GLY A 363 15.98 -3.08 -18.63
CA GLY A 363 17.38 -3.33 -19.01
C GLY A 363 18.25 -4.00 -17.94
N GLU A 364 18.01 -3.68 -16.67
CA GLU A 364 18.75 -4.24 -15.53
C GLU A 364 18.42 -5.72 -15.26
N LEU A 365 17.25 -6.18 -15.72
CA LEU A 365 16.77 -7.54 -15.53
C LEU A 365 17.19 -8.49 -16.67
N LEU A 366 17.79 -7.96 -17.74
CA LEU A 366 18.22 -8.75 -18.90
C LEU A 366 19.24 -9.83 -18.51
N ASP A 367 20.34 -9.45 -17.84
CA ASP A 367 21.41 -10.39 -17.50
C ASP A 367 20.93 -11.45 -16.47
N PRO A 368 20.19 -11.09 -15.40
CA PRO A 368 19.56 -12.08 -14.52
C PRO A 368 18.61 -13.03 -15.25
N ALA A 369 17.82 -12.56 -16.21
CA ALA A 369 16.94 -13.42 -17.00
C ALA A 369 17.73 -14.42 -17.86
N ILE A 370 18.81 -13.97 -18.52
CA ILE A 370 19.68 -14.86 -19.31
C ILE A 370 20.37 -15.88 -18.40
N ALA A 371 20.88 -15.46 -17.24
CA ALA A 371 21.50 -16.34 -16.26
C ALA A 371 20.53 -17.42 -15.74
N ALA A 372 19.23 -17.10 -15.68
CA ALA A 372 18.17 -18.04 -15.35
C ALA A 372 17.73 -18.95 -16.52
N GLY A 373 18.38 -18.85 -17.70
CA GLY A 373 18.15 -19.71 -18.86
C GLY A 373 17.13 -19.17 -19.87
N CYS A 374 16.69 -17.92 -19.74
CA CYS A 374 15.77 -17.32 -20.72
C CYS A 374 16.48 -17.13 -22.06
N THR A 375 15.85 -17.61 -23.14
CA THR A 375 16.38 -17.46 -24.51
C THR A 375 15.76 -16.30 -25.27
N ILE A 376 14.77 -15.65 -24.66
CA ILE A 376 14.14 -14.43 -25.14
C ILE A 376 13.79 -13.53 -23.95
N PHE A 377 13.97 -12.22 -24.15
CA PHE A 377 13.60 -11.18 -23.19
C PHE A 377 12.58 -10.21 -23.80
N VAL A 378 11.50 -9.90 -23.09
CA VAL A 378 10.43 -9.02 -23.55
C VAL A 378 10.34 -7.80 -22.64
N THR A 379 10.41 -6.60 -23.21
CA THR A 379 10.27 -5.36 -22.44
C THR A 379 9.72 -4.22 -23.30
N GLY A 380 9.46 -3.06 -22.71
CA GLY A 380 9.05 -1.87 -23.44
C GLY A 380 10.20 -1.30 -24.25
N GLU A 381 11.38 -1.14 -23.62
CA GLU A 381 12.55 -0.54 -24.23
C GLU A 381 13.88 -1.06 -23.66
N LEU A 382 14.95 -0.93 -24.45
CA LEU A 382 16.33 -1.22 -24.06
C LEU A 382 17.27 -0.22 -24.72
N LYS A 383 18.44 0.04 -24.09
CA LYS A 383 19.50 0.80 -24.75
C LYS A 383 20.14 -0.06 -25.85
N HIS A 384 20.75 0.59 -26.84
CA HIS A 384 21.42 -0.09 -27.95
C HIS A 384 22.43 -1.16 -27.48
N HIS A 385 23.25 -0.82 -26.48
CA HIS A 385 24.24 -1.75 -25.95
C HIS A 385 23.63 -2.94 -25.19
N ASP A 386 22.46 -2.79 -24.59
CA ASP A 386 21.76 -3.91 -23.94
C ASP A 386 21.27 -4.91 -24.99
N VAL A 387 20.77 -4.42 -26.14
CA VAL A 387 20.38 -5.28 -27.28
C VAL A 387 21.60 -6.02 -27.85
N LEU A 388 22.74 -5.35 -28.02
CA LEU A 388 23.99 -6.00 -28.45
C LEU A 388 24.46 -7.05 -27.44
N ARG A 389 24.33 -6.78 -26.14
CA ARG A 389 24.66 -7.72 -25.07
C ARG A 389 23.78 -8.96 -25.15
N ALA A 390 22.45 -8.80 -25.25
CA ALA A 390 21.52 -9.91 -25.45
C ALA A 390 21.90 -10.76 -26.67
N ALA A 391 22.16 -10.11 -27.81
CA ALA A 391 22.57 -10.75 -29.05
C ALA A 391 23.84 -11.59 -28.88
N SER A 392 24.86 -11.05 -28.22
CA SER A 392 26.15 -11.73 -27.97
C SER A 392 26.01 -12.98 -27.09
N GLN A 393 24.97 -13.03 -26.26
CA GLN A 393 24.64 -14.15 -25.38
C GLN A 393 23.60 -15.11 -25.99
N GLY A 394 23.20 -14.89 -27.24
CA GLY A 394 22.21 -15.73 -27.92
C GLY A 394 20.77 -15.53 -27.44
N CYS A 395 20.50 -14.42 -26.73
CA CYS A 395 19.17 -14.06 -26.24
C CYS A 395 18.45 -13.17 -27.27
N SER A 396 17.25 -13.58 -27.66
CA SER A 396 16.38 -12.76 -28.52
C SER A 396 15.69 -11.67 -27.69
N VAL A 397 15.28 -10.58 -28.32
CA VAL A 397 14.64 -9.46 -27.63
C VAL A 397 13.39 -9.01 -28.38
N ILE A 398 12.31 -8.74 -27.66
CA ILE A 398 11.14 -8.02 -28.16
C ILE A 398 10.99 -6.72 -27.37
N LEU A 399 11.04 -5.60 -28.08
CA LEU A 399 10.74 -4.27 -27.56
C LEU A 399 9.36 -3.85 -28.03
N ALA A 400 8.41 -3.65 -27.12
CA ALA A 400 7.01 -3.40 -27.43
C ALA A 400 6.51 -1.99 -27.04
N GLY A 401 7.42 -1.09 -26.65
CA GLY A 401 7.14 0.27 -26.20
C GLY A 401 6.76 0.34 -24.72
N HIS A 402 7.31 1.32 -24.00
CA HIS A 402 7.21 1.47 -22.54
C HIS A 402 5.76 1.41 -22.03
N THR A 403 4.98 2.46 -22.30
CA THR A 403 3.58 2.52 -21.85
C THR A 403 2.69 1.46 -22.49
N ASN A 404 3.04 0.94 -23.66
CA ASN A 404 2.28 -0.10 -24.35
C ASN A 404 2.35 -1.44 -23.60
N THR A 405 3.48 -1.73 -22.95
CA THR A 405 3.65 -2.90 -22.08
C THR A 405 3.03 -2.76 -20.70
N GLU A 406 2.37 -1.65 -20.39
CA GLU A 406 1.72 -1.39 -19.09
C GLU A 406 0.22 -1.15 -19.23
N ARG A 407 -0.17 -0.38 -20.25
CA ARG A 407 -1.51 0.18 -20.44
C ARG A 407 -2.64 -0.84 -20.43
N GLY A 408 -2.40 -2.05 -20.92
CA GLY A 408 -3.45 -3.07 -20.94
C GLY A 408 -3.80 -3.60 -19.55
N TRP A 409 -2.88 -3.51 -18.58
CA TRP A 409 -3.13 -3.90 -17.19
C TRP A 409 -4.17 -3.00 -16.50
N LEU A 410 -4.33 -1.73 -16.92
CA LEU A 410 -5.35 -0.83 -16.35
C LEU A 410 -6.78 -1.39 -16.48
N LYS A 411 -7.06 -2.20 -17.50
CA LYS A 411 -8.36 -2.90 -17.64
C LYS A 411 -8.57 -3.99 -16.58
N ILE A 412 -7.49 -4.63 -16.16
CA ILE A 412 -7.49 -5.62 -15.08
C ILE A 412 -7.66 -4.90 -13.75
N LEU A 413 -6.87 -3.85 -13.51
CA LEU A 413 -6.98 -2.99 -12.34
C LEU A 413 -8.41 -2.47 -12.17
N GLN A 414 -9.00 -1.90 -13.22
CA GLN A 414 -10.39 -1.43 -13.22
C GLN A 414 -11.38 -2.51 -12.78
N ARG A 415 -11.22 -3.74 -13.27
CA ARG A 415 -12.12 -4.85 -12.93
C ARG A 415 -11.96 -5.28 -11.47
N ARG A 416 -10.73 -5.35 -10.98
CA ARG A 416 -10.43 -5.70 -9.58
C ARG A 416 -11.03 -4.64 -8.65
N LEU A 417 -10.76 -3.36 -8.90
CA LEU A 417 -11.28 -2.25 -8.11
C LEU A 417 -12.82 -2.20 -8.10
N ARG A 418 -13.49 -2.43 -9.25
CA ARG A 418 -14.96 -2.54 -9.29
C ARG A 418 -15.51 -3.70 -8.46
N GLY A 419 -14.76 -4.79 -8.33
CA GLY A 419 -15.15 -5.92 -7.48
C GLY A 419 -15.04 -5.59 -5.99
N MET A 420 -14.07 -4.76 -5.63
CA MET A 420 -13.78 -4.39 -4.24
C MET A 420 -14.60 -3.20 -3.75
N LEU A 421 -14.85 -2.22 -4.63
CA LEU A 421 -15.57 -0.97 -4.37
C LEU A 421 -16.69 -0.80 -5.42
N PRO A 422 -17.78 -1.59 -5.33
CA PRO A 422 -18.82 -1.66 -6.36
C PRO A 422 -19.62 -0.35 -6.53
N GLU A 423 -19.64 0.50 -5.52
CA GLU A 423 -20.27 1.82 -5.51
C GLU A 423 -19.45 2.91 -6.22
N VAL A 424 -18.16 2.66 -6.47
CA VAL A 424 -17.25 3.62 -7.13
C VAL A 424 -17.20 3.38 -8.64
N THR A 425 -17.33 4.46 -9.41
CA THR A 425 -17.19 4.43 -10.87
C THR A 425 -15.72 4.57 -11.26
N PHE A 426 -15.13 3.48 -11.76
CA PHE A 426 -13.78 3.48 -12.33
C PHE A 426 -13.81 3.62 -13.85
N GLU A 427 -13.09 4.60 -14.40
CA GLU A 427 -12.99 4.86 -15.84
C GLU A 427 -11.54 4.88 -16.32
N LEU A 428 -11.30 4.41 -17.53
CA LEU A 428 -10.00 4.58 -18.19
C LEU A 428 -9.98 5.94 -18.89
N SER A 429 -8.90 6.69 -18.71
CA SER A 429 -8.65 7.93 -19.45
C SER A 429 -8.66 7.68 -20.95
N ARG A 430 -9.36 8.56 -21.69
CA ARG A 430 -9.37 8.55 -23.16
C ARG A 430 -8.30 9.48 -23.75
N SER A 431 -7.78 10.38 -22.93
CA SER A 431 -6.77 11.36 -23.33
C SER A 431 -5.35 10.82 -23.18
N ASP A 432 -5.17 9.85 -22.29
CA ASP A 432 -3.93 9.12 -22.05
C ASP A 432 -3.50 8.29 -23.28
N ARG A 433 -2.26 8.48 -23.70
CA ARG A 433 -1.69 7.92 -24.94
C ARG A 433 -0.17 7.78 -24.82
N ASP A 434 0.40 6.91 -25.64
CA ASP A 434 1.86 6.82 -25.81
C ASP A 434 2.38 8.20 -26.29
N PRO A 435 3.41 8.78 -25.65
CA PRO A 435 4.02 10.02 -26.11
C PRO A 435 4.67 9.88 -27.50
N LEU A 436 5.04 8.67 -27.92
CA LEU A 436 5.63 8.40 -29.22
C LEU A 436 4.56 8.11 -30.28
N GLN A 437 4.62 8.80 -31.42
CA GLN A 437 3.74 8.59 -32.57
C GLN A 437 4.54 8.09 -33.77
N LEU A 438 3.92 7.23 -34.59
CA LEU A 438 4.48 6.82 -35.87
C LEU A 438 4.36 7.99 -36.86
N ALA A 439 5.46 8.30 -37.54
CA ALA A 439 5.54 9.36 -38.54
C ALA A 439 4.92 8.94 -39.88
#